data_AF-A0A830HX91-F1
#
_entry.id   AF-A0A830HX91-F1
#
_cell.length_a   1.000
_cell.length_b   1.000
_cell.length_c   1.000
_cell.angle_alpha   90.00
_cell.angle_beta   90.00
_cell.angle_gamma   90.00
#
_symmetry.space_group_name_H-M   'P 1'
#
loop_
_entity.id
_entity.type
_entity.pdbx_description
1 polymer ?
#
loop_
_entity_poly.entity_id
_entity_poly.type
_entity_poly.pdbx_seq_one_letter_code
_entity_poly.pdbx_strand_id
1 'polypeptide(L)'
;MSVRGGNVSRGVSGVSVVDLCRHAHKNRNKNRRLRRDVSFKTQAASSTELLESLDYSPANRSSALTQAQAISESSRIMVVAAMLPRPDKEATGGEDAFFVNASTASFGVADGVSGWGEMGVDPSKYAKALMQIASSNLDSEGPDPLNALTNAHAATALPGAATALVATPAAPSNPEASAALRVAVVGDCGFRLVRDGRVQLASASRQHSFDCPYQLASAKLGYNTDNVGDAVAYEVFVQPGDVFVAGSDGVWDNVSDGELAALLADENATSATDADACQSVAWKLAQLAQKHSLDTNYNSPYRQSAQREYTALTEGGAADGVSAVAQKKLKAMAASGANGAENNPMSGMMAQMQNAWQTFNSVVGNVDEEEQDSLNRARQAMTEGGKPDDITVVVGVISA
;
A
#
# COMPACT_ATOMS: atom_id res chain seq x y z
N MET A 1 13.66 33.63 -49.74
CA MET A 1 12.89 34.35 -48.70
C MET A 1 11.55 33.67 -48.51
N SER A 2 11.24 33.32 -47.26
CA SER A 2 9.92 32.93 -46.72
C SER A 2 9.30 31.60 -47.17
N VAL A 3 9.34 30.61 -46.29
CA VAL A 3 8.24 29.65 -46.09
C VAL A 3 7.95 29.55 -44.59
N ARG A 4 6.66 29.62 -44.28
CA ARG A 4 6.01 29.85 -43.00
C ARG A 4 6.25 28.73 -41.98
N GLY A 5 6.36 29.13 -40.71
CA GLY A 5 6.40 28.23 -39.56
C GLY A 5 5.08 27.51 -39.31
N GLY A 6 5.18 26.21 -39.01
CA GLY A 6 4.12 25.40 -38.43
C GLY A 6 4.42 25.15 -36.95
N ASN A 7 3.48 25.52 -36.10
CA ASN A 7 3.47 25.23 -34.67
C ASN A 7 3.58 23.72 -34.40
N VAL A 8 4.52 23.35 -33.53
CA VAL A 8 4.60 22.02 -32.90
C VAL A 8 4.18 22.16 -31.43
N SER A 9 3.50 21.13 -30.94
CA SER A 9 3.17 20.81 -29.55
C SER A 9 1.96 21.52 -28.91
N ARG A 10 0.80 20.85 -28.99
CA ARG A 10 -0.11 20.77 -27.84
C ARG A 10 0.25 19.48 -27.11
N GLY A 11 0.84 19.61 -25.92
CA GLY A 11 1.11 18.49 -25.03
C GLY A 11 -0.18 17.82 -24.61
N VAL A 12 -0.21 16.50 -24.67
CA VAL A 12 -1.21 15.69 -23.97
C VAL A 12 -0.86 15.83 -22.48
N SER A 13 -1.74 16.47 -21.71
CA SER A 13 -1.64 16.49 -20.25
C SER A 13 -1.75 15.04 -19.75
N GLY A 14 -0.64 14.47 -19.29
CA GLY A 14 -0.58 13.11 -18.76
C GLY A 14 -1.46 13.01 -17.51
N VAL A 15 -2.31 11.98 -17.47
CA VAL A 15 -3.13 11.62 -16.31
C VAL A 15 -2.21 10.98 -15.25
N SER A 16 -2.29 11.45 -14.01
CA SER A 16 -1.42 11.02 -12.89
C SER A 16 -2.01 9.83 -12.11
N VAL A 17 -1.22 9.16 -11.27
CA VAL A 17 -1.72 8.14 -10.32
C VAL A 17 -2.82 8.69 -9.41
N VAL A 18 -2.71 9.95 -9.00
CA VAL A 18 -3.75 10.62 -8.22
C VAL A 18 -5.07 10.66 -9.02
N ASP A 19 -5.01 10.88 -10.34
CA ASP A 19 -6.19 10.85 -11.23
C ASP A 19 -6.82 9.45 -11.40
N LEU A 20 -6.05 8.38 -11.18
CA LEU A 20 -6.50 6.99 -11.19
C LEU A 20 -7.20 6.60 -9.88
N CYS A 21 -6.61 6.94 -8.73
CA CYS A 21 -7.30 6.88 -7.43
C CYS A 21 -8.63 7.67 -7.47
N ARG A 22 -8.66 8.81 -8.19
CA ARG A 22 -9.86 9.66 -8.38
C ARG A 22 -10.95 9.00 -9.21
N HIS A 23 -10.62 8.32 -10.33
CA HIS A 23 -11.62 7.76 -11.25
C HIS A 23 -12.38 6.57 -10.67
N ALA A 24 -11.71 5.78 -9.83
CA ALA A 24 -12.26 4.62 -9.12
C ALA A 24 -13.39 4.95 -8.11
N HIS A 25 -13.59 6.23 -7.77
CA HIS A 25 -14.63 6.63 -6.83
C HIS A 25 -15.67 7.59 -7.42
N LYS A 26 -15.33 8.37 -8.45
CA LYS A 26 -16.13 9.54 -8.81
C LYS A 26 -17.30 9.34 -9.78
N ASN A 27 -17.47 8.25 -10.56
CA ASN A 27 -18.62 8.18 -11.49
C ASN A 27 -19.00 6.80 -12.08
N ARG A 28 -20.00 6.11 -11.51
CA ARG A 28 -20.69 4.97 -12.15
C ARG A 28 -21.32 5.29 -13.54
N ASN A 29 -21.57 6.55 -13.87
CA ASN A 29 -22.39 6.94 -15.04
C ASN A 29 -21.63 7.58 -16.23
N LYS A 30 -20.33 7.87 -16.14
CA LYS A 30 -19.57 8.54 -17.22
C LYS A 30 -18.59 7.65 -18.01
N ASN A 31 -18.40 6.37 -17.62
CA ASN A 31 -17.43 5.44 -18.22
C ASN A 31 -17.74 4.93 -19.64
N ARG A 32 -18.63 5.59 -20.38
CA ARG A 32 -19.00 5.21 -21.75
C ARG A 32 -18.02 5.72 -22.83
N ARG A 33 -17.18 6.71 -22.52
CA ARG A 33 -16.20 7.30 -23.47
C ARG A 33 -14.82 6.63 -23.45
N LEU A 34 -14.35 6.10 -22.31
CA LEU A 34 -13.02 5.46 -22.19
C LEU A 34 -12.95 4.04 -22.78
N ARG A 35 -14.10 3.35 -22.94
CA ARG A 35 -14.17 1.99 -23.51
C ARG A 35 -13.74 1.89 -24.99
N ARG A 36 -13.53 2.99 -25.71
CA ARG A 36 -13.27 2.97 -27.16
C ARG A 36 -11.79 2.95 -27.56
N ASP A 37 -10.87 3.34 -26.67
CA ASP A 37 -9.46 3.55 -27.05
C ASP A 37 -8.52 2.40 -26.66
N VAL A 38 -9.05 1.33 -26.04
CA VAL A 38 -8.26 0.17 -25.62
C VAL A 38 -8.34 -0.93 -26.67
N SER A 39 -7.54 -0.80 -27.72
CA SER A 39 -7.27 -1.89 -28.69
C SER A 39 -5.78 -2.25 -28.62
N PHE A 40 -5.45 -3.27 -27.84
CA PHE A 40 -4.08 -3.73 -27.65
C PHE A 40 -3.74 -4.88 -28.60
N LYS A 41 -2.76 -4.68 -29.49
CA LYS A 41 -2.10 -5.76 -30.26
C LYS A 41 -0.82 -6.23 -29.55
N THR A 42 -0.93 -7.41 -28.95
CA THR A 42 0.06 -8.48 -28.77
C THR A 42 1.56 -8.16 -28.66
N GLN A 43 2.05 -8.22 -27.42
CA GLN A 43 3.37 -8.76 -27.03
C GLN A 43 3.26 -9.43 -25.64
N ALA A 44 2.10 -10.05 -25.35
CA ALA A 44 1.72 -10.57 -24.03
C ALA A 44 2.06 -12.05 -23.80
N ALA A 45 2.58 -12.75 -24.82
CA ALA A 45 2.69 -14.21 -24.82
C ALA A 45 3.51 -14.75 -23.64
N SER A 46 4.65 -14.16 -23.29
CA SER A 46 5.50 -14.67 -22.21
C SER A 46 4.85 -14.58 -20.81
N SER A 47 4.19 -13.47 -20.47
CA SER A 47 3.53 -13.32 -19.17
C SER A 47 2.20 -14.06 -19.06
N THR A 48 1.51 -14.28 -20.19
CA THR A 48 0.29 -15.10 -20.22
C THR A 48 0.59 -16.59 -20.19
N GLU A 49 1.64 -17.06 -20.87
CA GLU A 49 2.14 -18.44 -20.78
C GLU A 49 2.65 -18.78 -19.35
N LEU A 50 3.27 -17.81 -18.66
CA LEU A 50 3.66 -17.94 -17.24
C LEU A 50 2.47 -18.05 -16.28
N LEU A 51 1.35 -17.39 -16.59
CA LEU A 51 0.10 -17.48 -15.81
C LEU A 51 -0.72 -18.74 -16.17
N GLU A 52 -0.72 -19.17 -17.43
CA GLU A 52 -1.46 -20.35 -17.91
C GLU A 52 -0.78 -21.68 -17.54
N SER A 53 0.54 -21.68 -17.30
CA SER A 53 1.30 -22.88 -16.87
C SER A 53 1.11 -23.23 -15.39
N LEU A 54 0.44 -22.39 -14.61
CA LEU A 54 0.11 -22.62 -13.21
C LEU A 54 -1.40 -22.79 -13.09
N ASP A 55 -1.85 -24.04 -13.23
CA ASP A 55 -3.25 -24.44 -13.07
C ASP A 55 -3.76 -24.14 -11.65
N TYR A 56 -4.38 -22.98 -11.46
CA TYR A 56 -5.21 -22.68 -10.29
C TYR A 56 -6.59 -23.33 -10.49
N SER A 57 -6.60 -24.66 -10.58
CA SER A 57 -7.81 -25.42 -10.95
C SER A 57 -8.87 -25.38 -9.83
N PRO A 58 -10.14 -25.02 -10.12
CA PRO A 58 -11.23 -24.97 -9.13
C PRO A 58 -11.74 -26.33 -8.60
N ALA A 59 -11.09 -27.44 -8.93
CA ALA A 59 -11.72 -28.76 -8.95
C ALA A 59 -11.66 -29.61 -7.67
N ASN A 60 -11.02 -29.16 -6.57
CA ASN A 60 -11.01 -29.90 -5.30
C ASN A 60 -11.73 -29.14 -4.19
N ARG A 61 -13.07 -29.11 -4.23
CA ARG A 61 -13.90 -28.63 -3.13
C ARG A 61 -14.32 -29.77 -2.21
N SER A 62 -13.75 -29.77 -1.01
CA SER A 62 -14.42 -30.26 0.19
C SER A 62 -14.24 -29.22 1.31
N SER A 63 -15.18 -28.27 1.38
CA SER A 63 -15.48 -27.40 2.54
C SER A 63 -14.33 -26.74 3.31
N ALA A 64 -13.26 -26.31 2.65
CA ALA A 64 -12.19 -25.50 3.24
C ALA A 64 -12.10 -24.15 2.50
N LEU A 65 -12.00 -23.07 3.28
CA LEU A 65 -11.67 -21.72 2.82
C LEU A 65 -10.53 -21.80 1.79
N THR A 66 -10.66 -21.07 0.68
CA THR A 66 -9.70 -21.07 -0.44
C THR A 66 -8.34 -20.55 0.06
N GLN A 67 -7.50 -21.46 0.54
CA GLN A 67 -6.22 -21.19 1.21
C GLN A 67 -5.06 -21.31 0.22
N ALA A 68 -4.17 -20.32 0.23
CA ALA A 68 -2.82 -20.47 -0.28
C ALA A 68 -1.86 -20.48 0.92
N GLN A 69 -1.04 -21.54 1.00
CA GLN A 69 -0.05 -21.78 2.05
C GLN A 69 1.31 -22.05 1.40
N ALA A 70 2.38 -21.51 1.96
CA ALA A 70 3.73 -21.77 1.49
C ALA A 70 4.69 -21.74 2.68
N ILE A 71 5.63 -22.68 2.72
CA ILE A 71 6.58 -22.86 3.82
C ILE A 71 8.01 -22.84 3.28
N SER A 72 8.89 -22.09 3.94
CA SER A 72 10.34 -22.16 3.74
C SER A 72 11.04 -22.30 5.08
N GLU A 73 11.96 -23.27 5.17
CA GLU A 73 12.83 -23.45 6.32
C GLU A 73 14.28 -23.23 5.91
N SER A 74 14.94 -22.26 6.54
CA SER A 74 16.39 -22.20 6.63
C SER A 74 16.81 -22.42 8.08
N SER A 75 18.10 -22.58 8.35
CA SER A 75 18.58 -22.70 9.74
C SER A 75 18.27 -21.48 10.62
N ARG A 76 17.77 -20.37 10.06
CA ARG A 76 17.61 -19.09 10.77
C ARG A 76 16.20 -18.51 10.74
N ILE A 77 15.39 -18.89 9.76
CA ILE A 77 14.04 -18.35 9.59
C ILE A 77 13.11 -19.41 8.99
N MET A 78 11.93 -19.51 9.57
CA MET A 78 10.80 -20.27 9.07
C MET A 78 9.73 -19.30 8.59
N VAL A 79 9.40 -19.37 7.30
CA VAL A 79 8.43 -18.45 6.67
C VAL A 79 7.18 -19.22 6.31
N VAL A 80 6.03 -18.70 6.72
CA VAL A 80 4.69 -19.23 6.43
C VAL A 80 3.78 -18.11 5.93
N ALA A 81 2.72 -18.45 5.21
CA ALA A 81 1.79 -17.46 4.67
C ALA A 81 0.33 -17.88 4.79
N ALA A 82 -0.57 -16.91 4.86
CA ALA A 82 -2.01 -17.12 4.76
C ALA A 82 -2.63 -15.98 3.93
N MET A 83 -3.60 -16.34 3.09
CA MET A 83 -4.38 -15.40 2.32
C MET A 83 -5.86 -15.74 2.44
N LEU A 84 -6.68 -14.73 2.73
CA LEU A 84 -8.13 -14.79 2.80
C LEU A 84 -8.69 -13.69 1.90
N PRO A 85 -9.20 -14.01 0.72
CA PRO A 85 -9.87 -13.03 -0.12
C PRO A 85 -11.04 -12.37 0.61
N ARG A 86 -11.38 -11.15 0.19
CA ARG A 86 -12.62 -10.50 0.58
C ARG A 86 -13.81 -11.40 0.20
N PRO A 87 -14.84 -11.55 1.04
CA PRO A 87 -15.92 -12.52 0.81
C PRO A 87 -16.60 -12.46 -0.57
N ASP A 88 -16.74 -11.27 -1.16
CA ASP A 88 -17.31 -11.07 -2.49
C ASP A 88 -16.32 -11.34 -3.65
N LYS A 89 -15.02 -11.43 -3.36
CA LYS A 89 -13.93 -11.75 -4.30
C LYS A 89 -13.39 -13.18 -4.13
N GLU A 90 -13.94 -13.98 -3.21
CA GLU A 90 -13.51 -15.37 -2.98
C GLU A 90 -13.52 -16.24 -4.25
N ALA A 91 -14.54 -16.06 -5.10
CA ALA A 91 -14.67 -16.83 -6.33
C ALA A 91 -13.55 -16.55 -7.35
N THR A 92 -12.91 -15.38 -7.27
CA THR A 92 -11.79 -14.97 -8.13
C THR A 92 -10.43 -15.08 -7.42
N GLY A 93 -10.43 -15.46 -6.14
CA GLY A 93 -9.22 -15.61 -5.33
C GLY A 93 -8.60 -14.31 -4.84
N GLY A 94 -9.37 -13.21 -4.80
CA GLY A 94 -8.88 -11.90 -4.36
C GLY A 94 -7.96 -11.19 -5.36
N GLU A 95 -7.55 -9.98 -4.98
CA GLU A 95 -6.66 -9.10 -5.74
C GLU A 95 -5.22 -9.09 -5.21
N ASP A 96 -5.02 -9.54 -3.98
CA ASP A 96 -3.71 -9.78 -3.38
C ASP A 96 -2.93 -10.92 -4.06
N ALA A 97 -1.61 -10.86 -3.89
CA ALA A 97 -0.66 -11.91 -4.23
C ALA A 97 0.48 -11.98 -3.20
N PHE A 98 1.10 -13.16 -3.07
CA PHE A 98 2.32 -13.31 -2.29
C PHE A 98 3.22 -14.38 -2.90
N PHE A 99 4.46 -14.44 -2.42
CA PHE A 99 5.32 -15.60 -2.61
C PHE A 99 6.12 -15.91 -1.34
N VAL A 100 6.46 -17.18 -1.16
CA VAL A 100 7.49 -17.64 -0.23
C VAL A 100 8.49 -18.46 -1.02
N ASN A 101 9.72 -17.97 -1.14
CA ASN A 101 10.78 -18.60 -1.90
C ASN A 101 11.68 -19.39 -0.95
N ALA A 102 11.61 -20.72 -1.06
CA ALA A 102 12.38 -21.61 -0.21
C ALA A 102 13.89 -21.60 -0.50
N SER A 103 14.30 -21.38 -1.75
CA SER A 103 15.70 -21.37 -2.18
C SER A 103 16.49 -20.25 -1.54
N THR A 104 15.87 -19.08 -1.39
CA THR A 104 16.50 -17.86 -0.84
C THR A 104 15.97 -17.48 0.54
N ALA A 105 15.03 -18.25 1.10
CA ALA A 105 14.26 -17.91 2.31
C ALA A 105 13.69 -16.48 2.26
N SER A 106 13.32 -16.02 1.07
CA SER A 106 12.76 -14.70 0.80
C SER A 106 11.25 -14.78 0.63
N PHE A 107 10.57 -13.66 0.78
CA PHE A 107 9.12 -13.60 0.62
C PHE A 107 8.66 -12.22 0.17
N GLY A 108 7.44 -12.15 -0.32
CA GLY A 108 6.83 -10.88 -0.70
C GLY A 108 5.32 -10.92 -0.68
N VAL A 109 4.74 -9.73 -0.60
CA VAL A 109 3.30 -9.47 -0.63
C VAL A 109 3.06 -8.35 -1.62
N ALA A 110 1.99 -8.43 -2.39
CA ALA A 110 1.49 -7.35 -3.22
C ALA A 110 -0.03 -7.29 -3.15
N ASP A 111 -0.56 -6.08 -3.06
CA ASP A 111 -1.99 -5.81 -3.13
C ASP A 111 -2.31 -5.11 -4.45
N GLY A 112 -3.18 -5.75 -5.24
CA GLY A 112 -3.66 -5.23 -6.52
C GLY A 112 -4.68 -4.10 -6.32
N VAL A 113 -4.33 -2.88 -6.73
CA VAL A 113 -5.15 -1.69 -6.46
C VAL A 113 -6.55 -1.79 -7.11
N SER A 114 -7.59 -1.94 -6.29
CA SER A 114 -8.97 -2.26 -6.73
C SER A 114 -9.57 -1.26 -7.72
N GLY A 115 -9.12 0.00 -7.72
CA GLY A 115 -9.63 1.03 -8.60
C GLY A 115 -9.50 0.74 -10.10
N TRP A 116 -8.56 -0.13 -10.47
CA TRP A 116 -8.39 -0.60 -11.85
C TRP A 116 -9.56 -1.45 -12.36
N GLY A 117 -10.28 -2.13 -11.46
CA GLY A 117 -11.47 -2.91 -11.77
C GLY A 117 -12.57 -2.09 -12.45
N GLU A 118 -12.74 -0.83 -12.03
CA GLU A 118 -13.74 0.09 -12.63
C GLU A 118 -13.43 0.46 -14.08
N MET A 119 -12.15 0.34 -14.46
CA MET A 119 -11.64 0.58 -15.80
C MET A 119 -11.63 -0.69 -16.66
N GLY A 120 -12.15 -1.80 -16.14
CA GLY A 120 -12.17 -3.11 -16.81
C GLY A 120 -10.81 -3.81 -16.82
N VAL A 121 -9.89 -3.40 -15.93
CA VAL A 121 -8.59 -4.04 -15.71
C VAL A 121 -8.67 -4.86 -14.43
N ASP A 122 -8.34 -6.15 -14.51
CA ASP A 122 -8.34 -7.06 -13.36
C ASP A 122 -7.15 -6.74 -12.43
N PRO A 123 -7.38 -6.24 -11.20
CA PRO A 123 -6.31 -5.80 -10.31
C PRO A 123 -5.37 -6.95 -9.89
N SER A 124 -5.91 -8.17 -9.82
CA SER A 124 -5.15 -9.35 -9.37
C SER A 124 -4.01 -9.72 -10.32
N LYS A 125 -4.14 -9.44 -11.61
CA LYS A 125 -3.18 -9.89 -12.63
C LYS A 125 -1.82 -9.22 -12.50
N TYR A 126 -1.81 -7.93 -12.19
CA TYR A 126 -0.56 -7.19 -12.02
C TYR A 126 0.17 -7.66 -10.76
N ALA A 127 -0.52 -7.74 -9.62
CA ALA A 127 0.04 -8.19 -8.35
C ALA A 127 0.63 -9.61 -8.46
N LYS A 128 -0.12 -10.56 -9.03
CA LYS A 128 0.32 -11.96 -9.23
C LYS A 128 1.56 -12.06 -10.11
N ALA A 129 1.58 -11.37 -11.25
CA ALA A 129 2.74 -11.38 -12.14
C ALA A 129 3.96 -10.69 -11.50
N LEU A 130 3.76 -9.59 -10.78
CA LEU A 130 4.83 -8.89 -10.06
C LEU A 130 5.49 -9.81 -9.03
N MET A 131 4.71 -10.50 -8.20
CA MET A 131 5.24 -11.42 -7.19
C MET A 131 5.93 -12.64 -7.79
N GLN A 132 5.37 -13.23 -8.86
CA GLN A 132 5.99 -14.35 -9.56
C GLN A 132 7.36 -13.98 -10.12
N ILE A 133 7.45 -12.85 -10.85
CA ILE A 133 8.69 -12.40 -11.46
C ILE A 133 9.70 -11.97 -10.39
N ALA A 134 9.26 -11.29 -9.32
CA ALA A 134 10.13 -10.91 -8.21
C ALA A 134 10.77 -12.15 -7.56
N SER A 135 9.98 -13.20 -7.30
CA SER A 135 10.48 -14.46 -6.76
C SER A 135 11.52 -15.10 -7.68
N SER A 136 11.26 -15.14 -9.00
CA SER A 136 12.22 -15.70 -9.97
C SER A 136 13.52 -14.90 -10.06
N ASN A 137 13.45 -13.56 -9.99
CA ASN A 137 14.64 -12.70 -10.04
C ASN A 137 15.55 -12.93 -8.82
N LEU A 138 14.97 -13.22 -7.65
CA LEU A 138 15.75 -13.55 -6.45
C LEU A 138 16.58 -14.83 -6.63
N ASP A 139 16.07 -15.81 -7.40
CA ASP A 139 16.80 -17.04 -7.70
C ASP A 139 17.93 -16.82 -8.73
N SER A 140 17.68 -16.00 -9.76
CA SER A 140 18.62 -15.84 -10.88
C SER A 140 19.64 -14.71 -10.72
N GLU A 141 19.30 -13.65 -9.98
CA GLU A 141 20.11 -12.42 -9.88
C GLU A 141 20.62 -12.13 -8.46
N GLY A 142 20.12 -12.88 -7.47
CA GLY A 142 20.53 -12.80 -6.08
C GLY A 142 19.50 -12.10 -5.17
N PRO A 143 19.65 -12.21 -3.84
CA PRO A 143 18.62 -11.89 -2.87
C PRO A 143 18.57 -10.40 -2.51
N ASP A 144 18.53 -9.50 -3.50
CA ASP A 144 18.32 -8.06 -3.28
C ASP A 144 16.85 -7.68 -3.54
N PRO A 145 16.09 -7.24 -2.50
CA PRO A 145 14.65 -7.02 -2.62
C PRO A 145 14.31 -5.84 -3.55
N LEU A 146 15.15 -4.81 -3.59
CA LEU A 146 14.91 -3.63 -4.42
C LEU A 146 15.15 -3.96 -5.90
N ASN A 147 16.22 -4.69 -6.22
CA ASN A 147 16.48 -5.18 -7.56
C ASN A 147 15.38 -6.15 -8.03
N ALA A 148 14.93 -7.05 -7.15
CA ALA A 148 13.85 -7.98 -7.46
C ALA A 148 12.56 -7.23 -7.85
N LEU A 149 12.16 -6.21 -7.08
CA LEU A 149 11.01 -5.34 -7.42
C LEU A 149 11.26 -4.50 -8.68
N THR A 150 12.47 -3.96 -8.85
CA THR A 150 12.85 -3.16 -10.03
C THR A 150 12.67 -3.95 -11.32
N ASN A 151 13.24 -5.15 -11.36
CA ASN A 151 13.20 -6.00 -12.53
C ASN A 151 11.80 -6.60 -12.74
N ALA A 152 11.09 -6.95 -11.66
CA ALA A 152 9.71 -7.41 -11.75
C ALA A 152 8.78 -6.32 -12.30
N HIS A 153 8.88 -5.09 -11.80
CA HIS A 153 8.10 -3.96 -12.31
C HIS A 153 8.36 -3.70 -13.79
N ALA A 154 9.64 -3.71 -14.20
CA ALA A 154 10.02 -3.52 -15.60
C ALA A 154 9.50 -4.65 -16.53
N ALA A 155 9.42 -5.89 -16.02
CA ALA A 155 8.97 -7.05 -16.77
C ALA A 155 7.44 -7.28 -16.73
N THR A 156 6.72 -6.73 -15.75
CA THR A 156 5.26 -6.87 -15.63
C THR A 156 4.53 -6.04 -16.68
N ALA A 157 4.23 -6.70 -17.79
CA ALA A 157 3.58 -6.11 -18.95
C ALA A 157 2.04 -6.13 -18.89
N LEU A 158 1.44 -6.77 -17.89
CA LEU A 158 -0.01 -6.86 -17.72
C LEU A 158 -0.57 -5.52 -17.24
N PRO A 159 -1.73 -5.06 -17.71
CA PRO A 159 -2.33 -3.83 -17.21
C PRO A 159 -2.74 -3.99 -15.74
N GLY A 160 -2.58 -2.92 -14.96
CA GLY A 160 -2.92 -2.84 -13.54
C GLY A 160 -1.83 -2.13 -12.74
N ALA A 161 -2.03 -2.08 -11.43
CA ALA A 161 -1.04 -1.61 -10.47
C ALA A 161 -1.14 -2.39 -9.17
N ALA A 162 -0.07 -2.38 -8.39
CA ALA A 162 -0.04 -2.97 -7.06
C ALA A 162 0.85 -2.18 -6.09
N THR A 163 0.50 -2.21 -4.81
CA THR A 163 1.45 -1.96 -3.73
C THR A 163 2.28 -3.24 -3.53
N ALA A 164 3.47 -3.15 -2.92
CA ALA A 164 4.33 -4.31 -2.81
C ALA A 164 5.33 -4.22 -1.66
N LEU A 165 5.66 -5.38 -1.10
CA LEU A 165 6.76 -5.60 -0.17
C LEU A 165 7.53 -6.84 -0.59
N VAL A 166 8.86 -6.77 -0.59
CA VAL A 166 9.75 -7.94 -0.71
C VAL A 166 10.77 -7.91 0.41
N ALA A 167 10.97 -9.04 1.08
CA ALA A 167 11.93 -9.24 2.15
C ALA A 167 12.86 -10.42 1.84
N THR A 168 14.15 -10.24 2.09
CA THR A 168 15.18 -11.26 1.86
C THR A 168 16.14 -11.34 3.05
N PRO A 169 16.64 -12.53 3.42
CA PRO A 169 17.73 -12.66 4.37
C PRO A 169 19.02 -12.01 3.85
N ALA A 170 19.74 -11.33 4.73
CA ALA A 170 21.01 -10.67 4.39
C ALA A 170 22.05 -10.82 5.50
N ALA A 171 23.32 -10.67 5.11
CA ALA A 171 24.38 -10.39 6.07
C ALA A 171 24.15 -8.99 6.65
N PRO A 172 24.18 -8.82 7.98
CA PRO A 172 23.93 -7.53 8.60
C PRO A 172 25.07 -6.55 8.31
N SER A 173 24.72 -5.30 8.01
CA SER A 173 25.66 -4.19 7.87
C SER A 173 26.27 -3.78 9.22
N ASN A 174 25.55 -4.01 10.32
CA ASN A 174 26.05 -3.87 11.68
C ASN A 174 26.83 -5.15 12.07
N PRO A 175 28.16 -5.07 12.31
CA PRO A 175 28.97 -6.22 12.69
C PRO A 175 28.57 -6.87 14.03
N GLU A 176 27.84 -6.16 14.89
CA GLU A 176 27.34 -6.69 16.17
C GLU A 176 26.03 -7.47 16.02
N ALA A 177 25.30 -7.29 14.91
CA ALA A 177 24.08 -8.03 14.66
C ALA A 177 24.39 -9.43 14.11
N SER A 178 23.62 -10.43 14.54
CA SER A 178 23.80 -11.80 14.09
C SER A 178 23.11 -12.07 12.74
N ALA A 179 21.97 -11.42 12.47
CA ALA A 179 21.18 -11.59 11.26
C ALA A 179 20.45 -10.29 10.89
N ALA A 180 20.12 -10.16 9.61
CA ALA A 180 19.26 -9.10 9.11
C ALA A 180 18.30 -9.61 8.03
N LEU A 181 17.17 -8.94 7.91
CA LEU A 181 16.32 -8.96 6.72
C LEU A 181 16.49 -7.64 5.98
N ARG A 182 16.73 -7.68 4.67
CA ARG A 182 16.58 -6.51 3.81
C ARG A 182 15.18 -6.50 3.25
N VAL A 183 14.52 -5.35 3.31
CA VAL A 183 13.12 -5.21 2.90
C VAL A 183 12.98 -4.01 1.98
N ALA A 184 12.23 -4.14 0.89
CA ALA A 184 11.83 -3.03 0.03
C ALA A 184 10.30 -2.95 0.03
N VAL A 185 9.76 -1.75 0.24
CA VAL A 185 8.31 -1.50 0.37
C VAL A 185 7.89 -0.35 -0.55
N VAL A 186 6.84 -0.56 -1.34
CA VAL A 186 6.14 0.47 -2.13
C VAL A 186 4.66 0.47 -1.72
N GLY A 187 4.14 1.64 -1.33
CA GLY A 187 2.75 1.77 -0.90
C GLY A 187 2.54 1.48 0.58
N ASP A 188 1.43 0.81 0.87
CA ASP A 188 0.92 0.54 2.22
C ASP A 188 0.76 -0.95 2.55
N CYS A 189 1.25 -1.84 1.67
CA CYS A 189 1.86 -3.07 2.15
C CYS A 189 2.90 -2.72 3.25
N GLY A 190 3.03 -3.57 4.25
CA GLY A 190 3.86 -3.23 5.40
C GLY A 190 4.33 -4.43 6.20
N PHE A 191 5.18 -4.17 7.18
CA PHE A 191 5.63 -5.16 8.12
C PHE A 191 5.65 -4.65 9.57
N ARG A 192 5.68 -5.61 10.49
CA ARG A 192 5.96 -5.45 11.92
C ARG A 192 7.05 -6.42 12.34
N LEU A 193 8.01 -5.97 13.13
CA LEU A 193 8.92 -6.83 13.88
C LEU A 193 8.43 -6.89 15.33
N VAL A 194 8.08 -8.08 15.79
CA VAL A 194 7.64 -8.32 17.17
C VAL A 194 8.74 -9.05 17.94
N ARG A 195 9.12 -8.48 19.08
CA ARG A 195 10.14 -9.01 20.00
C ARG A 195 9.70 -8.75 21.43
N ASP A 196 9.86 -9.74 22.29
CA ASP A 196 9.50 -9.67 23.71
C ASP A 196 8.04 -9.23 23.94
N GLY A 197 7.14 -9.76 23.11
CA GLY A 197 5.70 -9.50 23.19
C GLY A 197 5.30 -8.06 22.82
N ARG A 198 6.12 -7.34 22.06
CA ARG A 198 5.84 -5.97 21.61
C ARG A 198 6.30 -5.74 20.17
N VAL A 199 5.58 -4.91 19.44
CA VAL A 199 6.05 -4.38 18.15
C VAL A 199 7.23 -3.44 18.40
N GLN A 200 8.42 -3.82 17.93
CA GLN A 200 9.64 -3.00 18.02
C GLN A 200 9.81 -2.07 16.82
N LEU A 201 9.39 -2.54 15.66
CA LEU A 201 9.50 -1.81 14.41
C LEU A 201 8.24 -2.01 13.59
N ALA A 202 7.75 -0.92 13.02
CA ALA A 202 6.69 -0.89 12.02
C ALA A 202 7.22 -0.16 10.79
N SER A 203 6.99 -0.71 9.60
CA SER A 203 7.25 0.04 8.37
C SER A 203 6.35 1.26 8.27
N ALA A 204 6.87 2.35 7.72
CA ALA A 204 6.04 3.48 7.33
C ALA A 204 5.14 3.07 6.14
N SER A 205 3.83 3.36 6.26
CA SER A 205 2.90 3.32 5.13
C SER A 205 3.13 4.56 4.26
N ARG A 206 3.24 4.38 2.94
CA ARG A 206 3.42 5.49 1.99
C ARG A 206 2.20 5.65 1.11
N GLN A 207 1.57 6.81 1.25
CA GLN A 207 0.43 7.23 0.45
C GLN A 207 0.65 8.67 -0.05
N HIS A 208 0.06 9.00 -1.20
CA HIS A 208 0.04 10.38 -1.73
C HIS A 208 -0.95 11.24 -0.92
N SER A 209 -2.09 10.63 -0.60
CA SER A 209 -3.15 11.14 0.27
C SER A 209 -3.84 9.95 0.93
N PHE A 210 -4.67 10.18 1.95
CA PHE A 210 -5.33 9.09 2.69
C PHE A 210 -6.00 8.11 1.74
N ASP A 211 -5.68 6.82 1.87
CA ASP A 211 -6.24 5.72 1.06
C ASP A 211 -5.95 5.85 -0.45
N CYS A 212 -4.83 6.49 -0.82
CA CYS A 212 -4.26 6.47 -2.16
C CYS A 212 -2.76 6.16 -2.08
N PRO A 213 -2.40 4.87 -2.06
CA PRO A 213 -1.02 4.44 -1.88
C PRO A 213 -0.13 4.74 -3.07
N TYR A 214 1.16 4.82 -2.77
CA TYR A 214 2.18 4.65 -3.80
C TYR A 214 2.03 3.27 -4.44
N GLN A 215 2.09 3.18 -5.76
CA GLN A 215 1.80 1.92 -6.45
C GLN A 215 2.64 1.75 -7.72
N LEU A 216 3.15 0.54 -7.94
CA LEU A 216 3.83 0.16 -9.16
C LEU A 216 2.79 -0.22 -10.21
N ALA A 217 2.82 0.43 -11.37
CA ALA A 217 1.84 0.17 -12.43
C ALA A 217 2.50 -0.19 -13.76
N SER A 218 1.74 -0.82 -14.65
CA SER A 218 2.26 -1.15 -15.97
C SER A 218 2.54 0.10 -16.81
N ALA A 219 3.77 0.21 -17.32
CA ALA A 219 4.16 1.26 -18.26
C ALA A 219 3.26 1.32 -19.51
N LYS A 220 2.61 0.19 -19.89
CA LYS A 220 1.69 0.11 -21.03
C LYS A 220 0.40 0.90 -20.84
N LEU A 221 0.06 1.27 -19.61
CA LEU A 221 -1.13 2.07 -19.34
C LEU A 221 -0.90 3.55 -19.73
N GLY A 222 0.35 3.96 -19.95
CA GLY A 222 0.68 5.30 -20.44
C GLY A 222 0.42 6.43 -19.43
N TYR A 223 0.27 6.08 -18.15
CA TYR A 223 0.11 7.03 -17.04
C TYR A 223 1.44 7.26 -16.33
N ASN A 224 1.64 8.48 -15.82
CA ASN A 224 2.73 8.73 -14.88
C ASN A 224 2.38 8.04 -13.57
N THR A 225 3.14 6.99 -13.26
CA THR A 225 2.96 6.17 -12.07
C THR A 225 4.19 6.21 -11.18
N ASP A 226 4.03 5.75 -9.93
CA ASP A 226 5.15 5.67 -9.01
C ASP A 226 6.17 4.67 -9.54
N ASN A 227 7.43 4.93 -9.22
CA ASN A 227 8.52 4.09 -9.68
C ASN A 227 9.15 3.37 -8.49
N VAL A 228 9.91 2.32 -8.79
CA VAL A 228 10.64 1.55 -7.77
C VAL A 228 11.67 2.36 -6.99
N GLY A 229 12.12 3.51 -7.50
CA GLY A 229 12.94 4.47 -6.76
C GLY A 229 12.21 5.18 -5.62
N ASP A 230 10.87 5.12 -5.60
CA ASP A 230 10.04 5.59 -4.49
C ASP A 230 9.91 4.54 -3.36
N ALA A 231 10.47 3.34 -3.54
CA ALA A 231 10.48 2.30 -2.53
C ALA A 231 11.26 2.73 -1.28
N VAL A 232 10.77 2.35 -0.10
CA VAL A 232 11.51 2.47 1.14
C VAL A 232 12.26 1.17 1.41
N ALA A 233 13.58 1.27 1.50
CA ALA A 233 14.44 0.16 1.86
C ALA A 233 14.71 0.15 3.37
N TYR A 234 14.58 -1.01 3.98
CA TYR A 234 14.89 -1.26 5.38
C TYR A 234 15.97 -2.34 5.49
N GLU A 235 16.80 -2.20 6.51
CA GLU A 235 17.59 -3.30 7.05
C GLU A 235 17.11 -3.54 8.48
N VAL A 236 16.55 -4.73 8.70
CA VAL A 236 15.89 -5.10 9.94
C VAL A 236 16.76 -6.12 10.65
N PHE A 237 17.42 -5.71 11.74
CA PHE A 237 18.22 -6.62 12.55
C PHE A 237 17.33 -7.53 13.38
N VAL A 238 17.48 -8.84 13.16
CA VAL A 238 16.65 -9.87 13.78
C VAL A 238 17.48 -10.79 14.67
N GLN A 239 16.83 -11.34 15.68
CA GLN A 239 17.43 -12.28 16.64
C GLN A 239 16.48 -13.47 16.89
N PRO A 240 17.00 -14.61 17.39
CA PRO A 240 16.16 -15.75 17.76
C PRO A 240 15.01 -15.36 18.68
N GLY A 241 13.81 -15.86 18.36
CA GLY A 241 12.56 -15.55 19.07
C GLY A 241 11.81 -14.33 18.52
N ASP A 242 12.38 -13.60 17.56
CA ASP A 242 11.65 -12.56 16.83
C ASP A 242 10.59 -13.17 15.90
N VAL A 243 9.50 -12.44 15.74
CA VAL A 243 8.48 -12.72 14.72
C VAL A 243 8.39 -11.52 13.78
N PHE A 244 8.76 -11.72 12.52
CA PHE A 244 8.59 -10.76 11.44
C PHE A 244 7.26 -11.02 10.73
N VAL A 245 6.38 -10.03 10.66
CA VAL A 245 5.06 -10.16 10.03
C VAL A 245 4.95 -9.15 8.91
N ALA A 246 4.86 -9.62 7.67
CA ALA A 246 4.52 -8.80 6.50
C ALA A 246 3.06 -9.02 6.12
N GLY A 247 2.42 -8.03 5.52
CA GLY A 247 1.05 -8.15 5.04
C GLY A 247 0.59 -6.99 4.18
N SER A 248 -0.54 -7.17 3.51
CA SER A 248 -1.28 -6.11 2.81
C SER A 248 -1.92 -5.14 3.81
N ASP A 249 -2.39 -4.01 3.30
CA ASP A 249 -3.14 -3.03 4.10
C ASP A 249 -4.40 -3.66 4.72
N GLY A 250 -5.02 -4.65 4.09
CA GLY A 250 -6.11 -5.44 4.66
C GLY A 250 -5.82 -5.99 6.06
N VAL A 251 -4.56 -6.30 6.39
CA VAL A 251 -4.14 -6.61 7.77
C VAL A 251 -3.99 -5.34 8.61
N TRP A 252 -3.20 -4.39 8.14
CA TRP A 252 -2.76 -3.22 8.93
C TRP A 252 -3.88 -2.21 9.20
N ASP A 253 -4.91 -2.20 8.36
CA ASP A 253 -6.11 -1.38 8.50
C ASP A 253 -7.11 -1.99 9.47
N ASN A 254 -6.99 -3.29 9.79
CA ASN A 254 -7.97 -4.04 10.57
C ASN A 254 -7.41 -4.70 11.84
N VAL A 255 -6.09 -4.69 12.06
CA VAL A 255 -5.45 -5.23 13.27
C VAL A 255 -4.48 -4.21 13.83
N SER A 256 -4.67 -3.83 15.09
CA SER A 256 -3.75 -2.94 15.79
C SER A 256 -2.47 -3.67 16.23
N ASP A 257 -1.39 -2.92 16.41
CA ASP A 257 -0.12 -3.44 16.93
C ASP A 257 -0.29 -4.18 18.28
N GLY A 258 -1.23 -3.72 19.11
CA GLY A 258 -1.55 -4.36 20.39
C GLY A 258 -2.24 -5.70 20.23
N GLU A 259 -3.19 -5.82 19.31
CA GLU A 259 -3.86 -7.09 19.00
C GLU A 259 -2.92 -8.08 18.33
N LEU A 260 -2.03 -7.61 17.43
CA LEU A 260 -0.98 -8.43 16.86
C LEU A 260 -0.09 -9.02 17.96
N ALA A 261 0.43 -8.18 18.85
CA ALA A 261 1.30 -8.63 19.93
C ALA A 261 0.58 -9.62 20.87
N ALA A 262 -0.69 -9.37 21.20
CA ALA A 262 -1.50 -10.27 22.02
C ALA A 262 -1.72 -11.62 21.35
N LEU A 263 -2.07 -11.64 20.06
CA LEU A 263 -2.27 -12.87 19.30
C LEU A 263 -0.98 -13.69 19.22
N LEU A 264 0.16 -13.06 18.94
CA LEU A 264 1.44 -13.76 18.89
C LEU A 264 1.85 -14.34 20.25
N ALA A 265 1.49 -13.68 21.35
CA ALA A 265 1.72 -14.18 22.69
C ALA A 265 0.81 -15.38 23.01
N ASP A 266 -0.48 -15.29 22.70
CA ASP A 266 -1.46 -16.37 22.94
C ASP A 266 -1.11 -17.65 22.15
N GLU A 267 -0.56 -17.49 20.94
CA GLU A 267 -0.12 -18.60 20.11
C GLU A 267 1.28 -19.13 20.44
N ASN A 268 1.97 -18.54 21.43
CA ASN A 268 3.38 -18.82 21.72
C ASN A 268 4.27 -18.76 20.46
N ALA A 269 4.01 -17.80 19.57
CA ALA A 269 4.64 -17.72 18.25
C ALA A 269 6.17 -17.62 18.32
N THR A 270 6.72 -16.97 19.35
CA THR A 270 8.16 -16.83 19.57
C THR A 270 8.84 -18.16 19.93
N SER A 271 8.06 -19.16 20.36
CA SER A 271 8.51 -20.51 20.69
C SER A 271 8.04 -21.54 19.66
N ALA A 272 7.46 -21.11 18.54
CA ALA A 272 7.03 -22.01 17.48
C ALA A 272 8.26 -22.68 16.84
N THR A 273 8.37 -23.99 17.00
CA THR A 273 9.52 -24.78 16.53
C THR A 273 9.24 -25.56 15.25
N ASP A 274 7.98 -25.59 14.80
CA ASP A 274 7.57 -26.32 13.61
C ASP A 274 6.65 -25.46 12.71
N ALA A 275 6.51 -25.92 11.47
CA ALA A 275 5.76 -25.24 10.44
C ALA A 275 4.26 -25.16 10.74
N ASP A 276 3.68 -26.17 11.40
CA ASP A 276 2.25 -26.21 11.72
C ASP A 276 1.89 -25.14 12.76
N ALA A 277 2.71 -24.97 13.79
CA ALA A 277 2.56 -23.93 14.80
C ALA A 277 2.68 -22.53 14.18
N CYS A 278 3.68 -22.31 13.31
CA CYS A 278 3.83 -21.04 12.60
C CYS A 278 2.64 -20.78 11.68
N GLN A 279 2.19 -21.79 10.94
CA GLN A 279 1.08 -21.68 10.01
C GLN A 279 -0.23 -21.36 10.73
N SER A 280 -0.44 -21.90 11.94
CA SER A 280 -1.56 -21.52 12.82
C SER A 280 -1.56 -20.04 13.16
N VAL A 281 -0.39 -19.45 13.43
CA VAL A 281 -0.24 -18.02 13.71
C VAL A 281 -0.68 -17.18 12.52
N ALA A 282 -0.14 -17.45 11.32
CA ALA A 282 -0.52 -16.72 10.10
C ALA A 282 -2.03 -16.83 9.83
N TRP A 283 -2.58 -18.03 10.00
CA TRP A 283 -4.00 -18.31 9.78
C TRP A 283 -4.93 -17.59 10.78
N LYS A 284 -4.56 -17.54 12.06
CA LYS A 284 -5.33 -16.84 13.08
C LYS A 284 -5.25 -15.33 12.92
N LEU A 285 -4.09 -14.80 12.54
CA LEU A 285 -3.96 -13.38 12.25
C LEU A 285 -4.81 -12.98 11.04
N ALA A 286 -4.79 -13.77 9.97
CA ALA A 286 -5.65 -13.51 8.81
C ALA A 286 -7.15 -13.54 9.17
N GLN A 287 -7.58 -14.51 9.98
CA GLN A 287 -8.98 -14.58 10.45
C GLN A 287 -9.36 -13.40 11.36
N LEU A 288 -8.45 -12.95 12.23
CA LEU A 288 -8.68 -11.79 13.08
C LEU A 288 -8.88 -10.54 12.21
N ALA A 289 -8.00 -10.32 11.23
CA ALA A 289 -8.11 -9.20 10.30
C ALA A 289 -9.40 -9.27 9.48
N GLN A 290 -9.76 -10.44 8.92
CA GLN A 290 -11.02 -10.60 8.17
C GLN A 290 -12.26 -10.39 9.06
N LYS A 291 -12.23 -10.87 10.30
CA LYS A 291 -13.33 -10.64 11.25
C LYS A 291 -13.52 -9.15 11.51
N HIS A 292 -12.43 -8.42 11.75
CA HIS A 292 -12.46 -6.98 12.00
C HIS A 292 -12.86 -6.21 10.75
N SER A 293 -12.38 -6.61 9.57
CA SER A 293 -12.69 -5.96 8.29
C SER A 293 -14.18 -5.96 7.95
N LEU A 294 -14.92 -6.96 8.42
CA LEU A 294 -16.36 -7.10 8.23
C LEU A 294 -17.20 -6.50 9.38
N ASP A 295 -16.57 -6.08 10.48
CA ASP A 295 -17.27 -5.47 11.62
C ASP A 295 -17.45 -3.96 11.44
N THR A 296 -18.66 -3.55 11.08
CA THR A 296 -19.02 -2.14 10.87
C THR A 296 -18.99 -1.28 12.14
N ASN A 297 -18.90 -1.89 13.33
CA ASN A 297 -18.80 -1.18 14.61
C ASN A 297 -17.37 -1.14 15.16
N TYR A 298 -16.44 -1.88 14.56
CA TYR A 298 -15.07 -1.91 15.01
C TYR A 298 -14.39 -0.56 14.76
N ASN A 299 -13.69 -0.03 15.77
CA ASN A 299 -12.91 1.19 15.63
C ASN A 299 -11.52 0.83 15.10
N SER A 300 -11.47 0.48 13.82
CA SER A 300 -10.29 -0.06 13.15
C SER A 300 -9.11 0.91 13.08
N PRO A 301 -7.86 0.42 12.94
CA PRO A 301 -6.72 1.26 12.60
C PRO A 301 -6.99 2.19 11.40
N TYR A 302 -7.68 1.71 10.35
CA TYR A 302 -8.11 2.52 9.20
C TYR A 302 -8.99 3.69 9.61
N ARG A 303 -10.05 3.43 10.39
CA ARG A 303 -10.97 4.47 10.88
C ARG A 303 -10.25 5.50 11.75
N GLN A 304 -9.32 5.03 12.59
CA GLN A 304 -8.50 5.91 13.43
C GLN A 304 -7.55 6.77 12.58
N SER A 305 -6.94 6.20 11.53
CA SER A 305 -6.12 6.95 10.57
C SER A 305 -6.94 7.99 9.82
N ALA A 306 -8.17 7.65 9.41
CA ALA A 306 -9.11 8.58 8.79
C ALA A 306 -9.43 9.77 9.71
N GLN A 307 -9.68 9.49 10.99
CA GLN A 307 -9.92 10.55 11.98
C GLN A 307 -8.70 11.45 12.16
N ARG A 308 -7.48 10.89 12.19
CA ARG A 308 -6.24 11.66 12.26
C ARG A 308 -6.07 12.56 11.03
N GLU A 309 -6.23 12.01 9.83
CA GLU A 309 -6.13 12.76 8.57
C GLU A 309 -7.16 13.90 8.55
N TYR A 310 -8.43 13.61 8.86
CA TYR A 310 -9.49 14.61 8.89
C TYR A 310 -9.16 15.75 9.85
N THR A 311 -8.70 15.41 11.06
CA THR A 311 -8.32 16.39 12.08
C THR A 311 -7.13 17.24 11.62
N ALA A 312 -6.12 16.61 11.01
CA ALA A 312 -4.95 17.31 10.49
C ALA A 312 -5.33 18.33 9.40
N LEU A 313 -6.22 17.96 8.48
CA LEU A 313 -6.65 18.80 7.37
C LEU A 313 -7.63 19.91 7.78
N THR A 314 -8.45 19.70 8.81
CA THR A 314 -9.51 20.65 9.21
C THR A 314 -9.17 21.53 10.40
N GLU A 315 -8.41 21.00 11.36
CA GLU A 315 -8.12 21.66 12.65
C GLU A 315 -6.65 22.10 12.76
N GLY A 316 -5.80 21.78 11.78
CA GLY A 316 -4.38 22.15 11.77
C GLY A 316 -3.52 21.34 12.75
N GLY A 317 -4.03 20.20 13.23
CA GLY A 317 -3.33 19.31 14.15
C GLY A 317 -2.22 18.54 13.45
N ALA A 318 -0.96 18.90 13.72
CA ALA A 318 0.17 18.04 13.39
C ALA A 318 0.12 16.83 14.34
N ALA A 319 -0.48 15.74 13.89
CA ALA A 319 -0.29 14.42 14.48
C ALA A 319 0.74 13.68 13.60
N ASP A 320 2.01 13.80 13.99
CA ASP A 320 3.13 12.91 13.67
C ASP A 320 3.07 12.21 12.29
N GLY A 321 3.52 12.94 11.26
CA GLY A 321 3.88 12.38 9.94
C GLY A 321 2.95 12.80 8.80
N VAL A 322 3.43 13.73 7.94
CA VAL A 322 2.78 14.33 6.75
C VAL A 322 1.68 15.34 7.15
N SER A 323 1.78 16.65 6.88
CA SER A 323 2.10 17.31 5.61
C SER A 323 3.08 18.50 5.81
N ALA A 324 4.15 18.54 5.01
CA ALA A 324 5.07 19.67 4.94
C ALA A 324 4.38 21.00 4.54
N VAL A 325 3.15 20.92 4.01
CA VAL A 325 2.35 22.07 3.57
C VAL A 325 1.67 22.77 4.75
N ALA A 326 1.24 22.04 5.79
CA ALA A 326 0.67 22.64 7.01
C ALA A 326 1.73 23.46 7.78
N GLN A 327 2.97 22.98 7.84
CA GLN A 327 4.09 23.74 8.40
C GLN A 327 4.41 25.01 7.59
N LYS A 328 4.22 24.97 6.27
CA LYS A 328 4.36 26.15 5.39
C LYS A 328 3.24 27.17 5.62
N LYS A 329 2.00 26.71 5.85
CA LYS A 329 0.83 27.55 6.20
C LYS A 329 1.02 28.23 7.57
N LEU A 330 1.53 27.53 8.59
CA LEU A 330 1.77 28.12 9.91
C LEU A 330 2.88 29.19 9.90
N LYS A 331 3.96 28.96 9.14
CA LYS A 331 5.04 29.97 8.95
C LYS A 331 4.57 31.19 8.16
N ALA A 332 3.68 31.02 7.18
CA ALA A 332 3.11 32.14 6.41
C ALA A 332 2.15 33.00 7.25
N MET A 333 1.35 32.38 8.13
CA MET A 333 0.47 33.09 9.07
C MET A 333 1.25 33.85 10.15
N ALA A 334 2.37 33.31 10.63
CA ALA A 334 3.25 34.02 11.57
C ALA A 334 3.96 35.22 10.93
N ALA A 335 4.20 35.20 9.62
CA ALA A 335 4.86 36.28 8.88
C ALA A 335 3.93 37.46 8.52
N SER A 336 2.61 37.25 8.49
CA SER A 336 1.63 38.28 8.12
C SER A 336 1.08 39.10 9.31
N GLY A 337 1.40 38.71 10.54
CA GLY A 337 0.95 39.38 11.77
C GLY A 337 1.75 40.63 12.19
N ALA A 338 2.78 41.01 11.45
CA ALA A 338 3.62 42.17 11.77
C ALA A 338 3.53 43.21 10.64
N ASN A 339 2.58 44.16 10.74
CA ASN A 339 2.79 45.58 10.44
C ASN A 339 1.50 46.41 10.47
N GLY A 340 1.51 47.47 11.28
CA GLY A 340 0.94 48.78 10.91
C GLY A 340 -0.54 49.02 11.16
N ALA A 341 -0.84 49.70 12.27
CA ALA A 341 -2.11 50.39 12.51
C ALA A 341 -2.20 51.68 11.68
N GLU A 342 -3.38 52.02 11.11
CA GLU A 342 -3.85 53.40 10.98
C GLU A 342 -5.34 53.53 10.56
N ASN A 343 -6.11 54.18 11.45
CA ASN A 343 -7.20 55.17 11.25
C ASN A 343 -8.27 54.98 10.16
N ASN A 344 -9.33 54.22 10.49
CA ASN A 344 -10.77 54.57 10.37
C ASN A 344 -11.62 53.36 10.84
N PRO A 345 -12.40 53.43 11.95
CA PRO A 345 -12.85 52.21 12.65
C PRO A 345 -13.85 51.34 11.88
N MET A 346 -14.70 51.91 11.00
CA MET A 346 -15.70 51.12 10.26
C MET A 346 -15.23 50.72 8.84
N SER A 347 -14.50 51.57 8.12
CA SER A 347 -13.95 51.20 6.82
C SER A 347 -12.71 50.32 6.96
N GLY A 348 -11.91 50.52 8.00
CA GLY A 348 -10.77 49.67 8.34
C GLY A 348 -11.23 48.28 8.77
N MET A 349 -12.31 48.16 9.56
CA MET A 349 -12.88 46.88 9.95
C MET A 349 -13.52 46.13 8.77
N MET A 350 -14.27 46.82 7.89
CA MET A 350 -14.83 46.18 6.69
C MET A 350 -13.76 45.82 5.66
N ALA A 351 -12.71 46.64 5.49
CA ALA A 351 -11.57 46.32 4.64
C ALA A 351 -10.69 45.21 5.24
N GLN A 352 -10.54 45.16 6.57
CA GLN A 352 -9.89 44.05 7.27
C GLN A 352 -10.72 42.78 7.21
N MET A 353 -12.06 42.85 7.30
CA MET A 353 -12.95 41.71 7.16
C MET A 353 -13.03 41.25 5.69
N GLN A 354 -13.02 42.15 4.71
CA GLN A 354 -12.95 41.78 3.29
C GLN A 354 -11.56 41.26 2.92
N ASN A 355 -10.46 41.84 3.42
CA ASN A 355 -9.13 41.26 3.23
C ASN A 355 -8.97 39.95 3.98
N ALA A 356 -9.51 39.81 5.20
CA ALA A 356 -9.53 38.55 5.93
C ALA A 356 -10.43 37.52 5.25
N TRP A 357 -11.55 37.92 4.65
CA TRP A 357 -12.46 37.04 3.91
C TRP A 357 -11.92 36.68 2.51
N GLN A 358 -11.21 37.59 1.84
CA GLN A 358 -10.51 37.31 0.59
C GLN A 358 -9.22 36.53 0.82
N THR A 359 -8.53 36.75 1.93
CA THR A 359 -7.37 35.95 2.36
C THR A 359 -7.84 34.59 2.85
N PHE A 360 -8.95 34.51 3.59
CA PHE A 360 -9.62 33.27 3.93
C PHE A 360 -10.05 32.55 2.66
N ASN A 361 -10.70 33.21 1.69
CA ASN A 361 -11.04 32.59 0.41
C ASN A 361 -9.83 32.37 -0.52
N SER A 362 -8.67 33.00 -0.33
CA SER A 362 -7.45 32.67 -1.08
C SER A 362 -6.65 31.56 -0.40
N VAL A 363 -6.86 31.33 0.90
CA VAL A 363 -6.23 30.28 1.72
C VAL A 363 -7.10 29.01 1.78
N VAL A 364 -8.43 29.18 1.73
CA VAL A 364 -9.47 28.13 1.78
C VAL A 364 -10.05 27.87 0.39
N GLY A 365 -10.10 28.87 -0.50
CA GLY A 365 -10.60 28.71 -1.87
C GLY A 365 -9.59 28.14 -2.86
N ASN A 366 -8.65 27.35 -2.37
CA ASN A 366 -7.93 26.31 -3.08
C ASN A 366 -7.38 25.37 -2.00
N VAL A 367 -8.27 24.63 -1.33
CA VAL A 367 -7.86 23.28 -0.88
C VAL A 367 -7.38 22.61 -2.16
N ASP A 368 -6.10 22.20 -2.21
CA ASP A 368 -5.59 21.48 -3.37
C ASP A 368 -6.58 20.34 -3.66
N GLU A 369 -6.93 20.07 -4.93
CA GLU A 369 -7.96 19.07 -5.25
C GLU A 369 -7.66 17.72 -4.58
N GLU A 370 -6.37 17.44 -4.38
CA GLU A 370 -5.85 16.31 -3.60
C GLU A 370 -6.14 16.38 -2.09
N GLU A 371 -5.95 17.53 -1.43
CA GLU A 371 -6.31 17.72 -0.01
C GLU A 371 -7.84 17.54 0.16
N GLN A 372 -8.64 18.01 -0.79
CA GLN A 372 -10.10 17.91 -0.72
C GLN A 372 -10.57 16.46 -0.94
N ASP A 373 -9.91 15.72 -1.83
CA ASP A 373 -10.19 14.31 -2.07
C ASP A 373 -9.73 13.43 -0.89
N SER A 374 -8.57 13.71 -0.30
CA SER A 374 -8.12 13.08 0.95
C SER A 374 -9.15 13.29 2.06
N LEU A 375 -9.60 14.53 2.25
CA LEU A 375 -10.62 14.88 3.24
C LEU A 375 -11.94 14.14 3.02
N ASN A 376 -12.36 13.97 1.77
CA ASN A 376 -13.59 13.25 1.45
C ASN A 376 -13.47 11.76 1.75
N ARG A 377 -12.34 11.12 1.41
CA ARG A 377 -12.09 9.71 1.74
C ARG A 377 -12.00 9.50 3.25
N ALA A 378 -11.28 10.37 3.95
CA ALA A 378 -11.22 10.35 5.41
C ALA A 378 -12.61 10.48 6.06
N ARG A 379 -13.46 11.40 5.58
CA ARG A 379 -14.86 11.52 6.06
C ARG A 379 -15.64 10.24 5.87
N GLN A 380 -15.53 9.61 4.70
CA GLN A 380 -16.23 8.36 4.42
C GLN A 380 -15.74 7.25 5.34
N ALA A 381 -14.43 7.04 5.40
CA ALA A 381 -13.78 6.04 6.24
C ALA A 381 -14.13 6.18 7.73
N MET A 382 -14.27 7.41 8.24
CA MET A 382 -14.73 7.64 9.62
C MET A 382 -16.16 7.13 9.90
N THR A 383 -17.00 6.97 8.86
CA THR A 383 -18.34 6.38 9.00
C THR A 383 -18.34 4.86 8.92
N GLU A 384 -17.25 4.26 8.47
CA GLU A 384 -17.05 2.81 8.31
C GLU A 384 -16.45 2.19 9.57
N GLY A 385 -16.60 0.88 9.76
CA GLY A 385 -16.00 0.15 10.88
C GLY A 385 -14.61 -0.37 10.52
N GLY A 386 -14.48 -1.68 10.36
CA GLY A 386 -13.39 -2.27 9.59
C GLY A 386 -13.43 -1.87 8.11
N LYS A 387 -12.28 -1.98 7.44
CA LYS A 387 -12.10 -1.78 6.00
C LYS A 387 -12.18 -3.14 5.30
N PRO A 388 -13.29 -3.49 4.60
CA PRO A 388 -13.42 -4.77 3.94
C PRO A 388 -12.40 -4.94 2.81
N ASP A 389 -11.45 -5.85 2.99
CA ASP A 389 -10.37 -6.07 2.03
C ASP A 389 -9.97 -7.54 1.87
N ASP A 390 -9.14 -7.80 0.85
CA ASP A 390 -8.35 -9.03 0.77
C ASP A 390 -7.31 -9.02 1.90
N ILE A 391 -7.09 -10.16 2.55
CA ILE A 391 -6.18 -10.27 3.69
C ILE A 391 -5.03 -11.17 3.31
N THR A 392 -3.82 -10.63 3.22
CA THR A 392 -2.60 -11.42 3.00
C THR A 392 -1.59 -11.14 4.08
N VAL A 393 -1.07 -12.22 4.68
CA VAL A 393 -0.04 -12.18 5.71
C VAL A 393 1.05 -13.21 5.41
N VAL A 394 2.30 -12.80 5.60
CA VAL A 394 3.47 -13.68 5.63
C VAL A 394 4.16 -13.50 6.98
N VAL A 395 4.38 -14.61 7.69
CA VAL A 395 5.00 -14.65 9.01
C VAL A 395 6.34 -15.35 8.90
N GLY A 396 7.41 -14.68 9.31
CA GLY A 396 8.75 -15.21 9.48
C GLY A 396 9.11 -15.36 10.96
N VAL A 397 9.24 -16.58 11.45
CA VAL A 397 9.71 -16.86 12.82
C VAL A 397 11.22 -17.10 12.79
N ILE A 398 11.95 -16.32 13.59
CA ILE A 398 13.41 -16.35 13.63
C ILE A 398 13.86 -17.41 14.64
N SER A 399 14.51 -18.45 14.16
CA SER A 399 15.01 -19.56 14.97
C SER A 399 16.41 -19.29 15.53
N ALA A 400 16.76 -20.05 16.58
CA ALA A 400 18.08 -20.01 17.23
C ALA A 400 19.22 -20.52 16.36
#